data_AF-A0A3A3G9I7-F1
#
_entry.id   AF-A0A3A3G9I7-F1
#
_cell.length_a   1.000
_cell.length_b   1.000
_cell.length_c   1.000
_cell.angle_alpha   90.00
_cell.angle_beta   90.00
_cell.angle_gamma   90.00
#
_symmetry.space_group_name_H-M   'P 1'
#
loop_
_entity.id
_entity.type
_entity.pdbx_description
1 polymer ?
#
loop_
_entity_poly.entity_id
_entity_poly.type
_entity_poly.pdbx_seq_one_letter_code
_entity_poly.pdbx_strand_id
1 'polypeptide(L)'
;MARLHIRQLKREAYSRNDSDAMLALLNRSVRFGHKRLALMRCIQAEQMGLAVLPDILSYCREIADQMPGEVLAKLIHQAGTQRAQK
;
A
#
# COMPACT_ATOMS: atom_id res chain seq x y z
N MET A 1 -12.88 -8.43 8.36
CA MET A 1 -13.39 -7.32 7.51
C MET A 1 -14.13 -7.88 6.31
N ALA A 2 -15.37 -7.42 6.09
CA ALA A 2 -16.18 -7.80 4.93
C ALA A 2 -15.67 -7.12 3.63
N ARG A 3 -15.94 -7.72 2.46
CA ARG A 3 -15.49 -7.19 1.16
C ARG A 3 -15.97 -5.77 0.88
N LEU A 4 -17.19 -5.43 1.31
CA LEU A 4 -17.77 -4.09 1.16
C LEU A 4 -16.96 -3.04 1.93
N HIS A 5 -16.55 -3.34 3.15
CA HIS A 5 -15.73 -2.45 3.98
C HIS A 5 -14.36 -2.16 3.33
N ILE A 6 -13.74 -3.17 2.69
CA ILE A 6 -12.47 -2.97 1.96
C ILE A 6 -12.68 -2.08 0.73
N ARG A 7 -13.81 -2.22 0.03
CA ARG A 7 -14.15 -1.34 -1.10
C ARG A 7 -14.37 0.10 -0.65
N GLN A 8 -15.01 0.29 0.49
CA GLN A 8 -15.21 1.61 1.10
C GLN A 8 -13.87 2.26 1.47
N LEU A 9 -13.01 1.54 2.20
CA LEU A 9 -11.68 2.04 2.56
C LEU A 9 -10.84 2.41 1.32
N LYS A 10 -10.94 1.62 0.24
CA LYS A 10 -10.29 1.98 -1.03
C LYS A 10 -10.81 3.31 -1.58
N ARG A 11 -12.13 3.50 -1.59
CA ARG A 11 -12.75 4.74 -2.08
C ARG A 11 -12.34 5.93 -1.21
N GLU A 12 -12.33 5.78 0.10
CA GLU A 12 -11.91 6.84 1.03
C GLU A 12 -10.44 7.20 0.83
N ALA A 13 -9.56 6.19 0.81
CA ALA A 13 -8.13 6.40 0.63
C ALA A 13 -7.79 7.11 -0.69
N TYR A 14 -8.38 6.68 -1.81
CA TYR A 14 -8.03 7.22 -3.13
C TYR A 14 -8.86 8.44 -3.54
N SER A 15 -10.17 8.48 -3.27
CA SER A 15 -11.04 9.59 -3.70
C SER A 15 -11.03 10.75 -2.72
N ARG A 16 -10.84 10.49 -1.42
CA ARG A 16 -10.85 11.53 -0.37
C ARG A 16 -9.45 11.82 0.18
N ASN A 17 -8.42 11.16 -0.36
CA ASN A 17 -7.05 11.23 0.16
C ASN A 17 -7.00 10.91 1.68
N ASP A 18 -7.87 9.99 2.12
CA ASP A 18 -8.04 9.64 3.52
C ASP A 18 -6.84 8.82 4.01
N SER A 19 -6.13 9.40 4.96
CA SER A 19 -4.89 8.88 5.53
C SER A 19 -5.13 7.62 6.37
N ASP A 20 -6.20 7.64 7.17
CA ASP A 20 -6.55 6.54 8.06
C ASP A 20 -7.04 5.33 7.25
N ALA A 21 -7.78 5.58 6.18
CA ALA A 21 -8.20 4.53 5.27
C ALA A 21 -7.01 3.85 4.57
N MET A 22 -6.00 4.62 4.15
CA MET A 22 -4.78 4.07 3.56
C MET A 22 -3.98 3.23 4.57
N LEU A 23 -3.80 3.73 5.80
CA LEU A 23 -3.11 3.01 6.87
C LEU A 23 -3.85 1.71 7.26
N ALA A 24 -5.18 1.74 7.32
CA ALA A 24 -5.99 0.55 7.58
C ALA A 24 -5.81 -0.51 6.47
N LEU A 25 -5.76 -0.08 5.20
CA LEU A 25 -5.49 -0.96 4.07
C LEU A 25 -4.08 -1.53 4.12
N LEU A 26 -3.07 -0.73 4.48
CA LEU A 26 -1.68 -1.16 4.59
C LEU A 26 -1.50 -2.18 5.71
N ASN A 27 -1.95 -1.86 6.93
CA ASN A 27 -1.94 -2.76 8.08
C ASN A 27 -2.59 -4.11 7.77
N ARG A 28 -3.71 -4.08 7.04
CA ARG A 28 -4.36 -5.31 6.58
C ARG A 28 -3.46 -6.09 5.62
N SER A 29 -2.84 -5.47 4.62
CA SER A 29 -1.96 -6.19 3.70
C SER A 29 -0.82 -6.91 4.43
N VAL A 30 -0.21 -6.24 5.41
CA VAL A 30 0.87 -6.80 6.23
C VAL A 30 0.36 -7.98 7.05
N ARG A 31 -0.75 -7.80 7.79
CA ARG A 31 -1.36 -8.85 8.62
C ARG A 31 -1.74 -10.11 7.86
N PHE A 32 -2.15 -9.99 6.59
CA PHE A 32 -2.50 -11.13 5.74
C PHE A 32 -1.31 -11.68 4.92
N GLY A 33 -0.09 -11.12 5.10
CA GLY A 33 1.11 -11.58 4.39
C GLY A 33 1.10 -11.27 2.88
N HIS A 34 0.30 -10.30 2.43
CA HIS A 34 0.20 -9.95 1.02
C HIS A 34 1.39 -9.09 0.58
N LYS A 35 2.57 -9.70 0.40
CA LYS A 35 3.86 -9.01 0.13
C LYS A 35 3.77 -7.87 -0.89
N ARG A 36 3.34 -8.18 -2.13
CA ARG A 36 3.25 -7.20 -3.23
C ARG A 36 2.25 -6.07 -2.95
N LEU A 37 1.12 -6.41 -2.34
CA LEU A 37 0.06 -5.43 -2.04
C LEU A 37 0.42 -4.58 -0.82
N ALA A 38 1.18 -5.11 0.14
CA ALA A 38 1.74 -4.34 1.26
C ALA A 38 2.72 -3.30 0.72
N LEU A 39 3.67 -3.73 -0.12
CA LEU A 39 4.65 -2.84 -0.72
C LEU A 39 4.01 -1.72 -1.53
N MET A 40 3.05 -2.06 -2.40
CA MET A 40 2.31 -1.07 -3.20
C MET A 40 1.61 -0.03 -2.31
N ARG A 41 0.94 -0.46 -1.25
CA ARG A 41 0.24 0.45 -0.32
C ARG A 41 1.21 1.27 0.51
N CYS A 42 2.37 0.72 0.86
CA CYS A 42 3.41 1.45 1.56
C CYS A 42 3.92 2.61 0.69
N ILE A 43 4.22 2.34 -0.59
CA ILE A 43 4.63 3.38 -1.54
C ILE A 43 3.53 4.44 -1.71
N GLN A 44 2.26 4.02 -1.78
CA GLN A 44 1.13 4.94 -1.88
C GLN A 44 0.98 5.81 -0.63
N ALA A 45 1.17 5.25 0.57
CA ALA A 45 1.15 5.97 1.83
C ALA A 45 2.27 7.02 1.89
N GLU A 46 3.49 6.66 1.49
CA GLU A 46 4.63 7.59 1.38
C GLU A 46 4.33 8.72 0.38
N GLN A 47 3.77 8.40 -0.79
CA GLN A 47 3.34 9.41 -1.79
C GLN A 47 2.20 10.32 -1.31
N MET A 48 1.46 9.92 -0.27
CA MET A 48 0.45 10.74 0.38
C MET A 48 1.05 11.60 1.51
N GLY A 49 2.34 11.47 1.81
CA GLY A 49 3.02 12.13 2.92
C GLY A 49 2.69 11.51 4.29
N LEU A 50 2.25 10.24 4.31
CA LEU A 50 1.92 9.55 5.55
C LEU A 50 3.17 8.99 6.20
N ALA A 51 3.32 9.23 7.50
CA ALA A 51 4.33 8.55 8.30
C ALA A 51 3.90 7.09 8.50
N VAL A 52 4.52 6.18 7.74
CA VAL A 52 4.34 4.74 7.93
C VAL A 52 5.10 4.29 9.17
N LEU A 53 4.50 3.39 9.96
CA LEU A 53 5.15 2.85 11.16
C LEU A 53 6.49 2.16 10.80
N PRO A 54 7.55 2.34 11.62
CA PRO A 54 8.86 1.75 11.35
C PRO A 54 8.84 0.24 11.10
N ASP A 55 8.02 -0.51 11.84
CA ASP A 55 7.91 -1.97 11.69
C ASP A 55 7.36 -2.37 10.31
N ILE A 56 6.41 -1.60 9.78
CA ILE A 56 5.82 -1.84 8.45
C ILE A 56 6.82 -1.47 7.36
N LEU A 57 7.58 -0.38 7.56
CA LEU A 57 8.66 0.01 6.65
C LEU A 57 9.75 -1.05 6.59
N SER A 58 10.19 -1.57 7.74
CA SER A 58 11.16 -2.67 7.82
C SER A 58 10.66 -3.91 7.08
N TYR A 59 9.41 -4.32 7.34
CA TYR A 59 8.78 -5.44 6.63
C TYR A 59 8.71 -5.22 5.12
N CYS A 60 8.34 -4.02 4.68
CA CYS A 60 8.28 -3.69 3.25
C CYS A 60 9.68 -3.68 2.62
N ARG A 61 10.71 -3.22 3.35
CA ARG A 61 12.09 -3.24 2.91
C ARG A 61 12.61 -4.66 2.73
N GLU A 62 12.39 -5.54 3.70
CA GLU A 62 12.77 -6.95 3.60
C GLU A 62 12.11 -7.64 2.40
N ILE A 63 10.84 -7.33 2.13
CA ILE A 63 10.16 -7.82 0.92
C ILE A 63 10.83 -7.28 -0.34
N ALA A 64 11.11 -5.98 -0.40
CA ALA A 64 11.71 -5.35 -1.57
C ALA A 64 13.09 -5.96 -1.87
N ASP A 65 13.91 -6.20 -0.84
CA ASP A 65 15.24 -6.79 -0.96
C ASP A 65 15.19 -8.24 -1.47
N GLN A 66 14.12 -8.97 -1.18
CA GLN A 66 13.89 -10.34 -1.68
C GLN A 66 13.32 -10.39 -3.10
N MET A 67 12.94 -9.25 -3.69
CA MET A 67 12.30 -9.20 -5.01
C MET A 67 13.31 -8.86 -6.12
N PRO A 68 13.20 -9.47 -7.31
CA PRO A 68 13.98 -9.04 -8.46
C PRO A 68 13.68 -7.57 -8.79
N GLY A 69 14.72 -6.79 -9.10
CA GLY A 69 14.61 -5.34 -9.34
C GLY A 69 13.59 -4.96 -10.41
N GLU A 70 13.45 -5.76 -11.47
CA GLU A 70 12.42 -5.54 -12.51
C GLU A 70 10.99 -5.67 -11.98
N VAL A 71 10.77 -6.61 -11.05
CA VAL A 71 9.45 -6.83 -10.44
C VAL A 71 9.13 -5.69 -9.48
N LEU A 72 10.14 -5.22 -8.74
CA LEU A 72 10.03 -4.05 -7.88
C LEU A 72 9.72 -2.78 -8.68
N ALA A 73 10.44 -2.54 -9.78
CA ALA A 73 10.20 -1.39 -10.66
C ALA A 73 8.78 -1.40 -11.23
N LYS A 74 8.29 -2.56 -11.69
CA LYS A 74 6.89 -2.72 -12.13
C LYS A 74 5.89 -2.40 -11.01
N LEU A 75 6.17 -2.82 -9.77
CA LEU A 75 5.30 -2.52 -8.63
C LEU A 75 5.27 -1.03 -8.29
N ILE A 76 6.42 -0.36 -8.31
CA ILE A 76 6.51 1.09 -8.09
C ILE A 76 5.69 1.83 -9.15
N HIS A 77 5.84 1.45 -10.42
CA HIS A 77 5.06 2.03 -11.51
C HIS A 77 3.54 1.80 -11.32
N GLN A 78 3.13 0.59 -10.94
CA GLN A 78 1.74 0.25 -10.65
C GLN A 78 1.17 1.05 -9.46
N ALA A 79 1.97 1.29 -8.43
CA ALA A 79 1.56 2.07 -7.27
C ALA A 79 1.18 3.52 -7.67
N GLY A 80 1.98 4.11 -8.56
CA GLY A 80 1.72 5.46 -9.12
C GLY A 80 0.50 5.51 -10.04
N THR A 81 0.30 4.51 -10.92
CA THR A 81 -0.84 4.50 -11.85
C THR A 81 -2.18 4.18 -11.20
N GLN A 82 -2.21 3.31 -10.17
CA GLN A 82 -3.45 3.01 -9.45
C GLN A 82 -4.00 4.19 -8.64
N ARG A 83 -3.16 5.17 -8.30
CA ARG A 83 -3.64 6.45 -7.74
C ARG A 83 -4.30 7.33 -8.80
N ALA A 84 -3.89 7.20 -10.06
CA ALA A 84 -4.40 7.99 -11.17
C ALA A 84 -5.70 7.44 -11.80
N GLN A 85 -6.08 6.20 -11.50
CA GLN A 85 -7.38 5.64 -11.89
C GLN A 85 -8.49 6.25 -11.02
N LYS A 86 -8.91 7.46 -11.42
CA LYS A 86 -10.19 8.09 -11.11
C LYS A 86 -11.33 7.41 -11.86
#